data_AF-A0A1G0GLX9-F1
#
_entry.id   AF-A0A1G0GLX9-F1
#
_cell.length_a   1.000
_cell.length_b   1.000
_cell.length_c   1.000
_cell.angle_alpha   90.00
_cell.angle_beta   90.00
_cell.angle_gamma   90.00
#
_symmetry.space_group_name_H-M   'P 1'
#
loop_
_entity.id
_entity.type
_entity.pdbx_description
1 polymer ?
#
loop_
_entity_poly.entity_id
_entity_poly.type
_entity_poly.pdbx_seq_one_letter_code
_entity_poly.pdbx_strand_id
1 'polypeptide(L)'
;MHAITNLYPHDFFTKNVIEKNQYSISILKISIKKQKRKILKVFLLGCFHQLLCELFQSKIQHQNNFLMESYSMDSQIIQFLIQDIVETGEYTVEGIANYTRIPFDIIYDAACGINNQFSITPWARVVDLYIQVKPDISRFLIDKLLKIVNKDSTAFSSLLIES
;
A
#
# COMPACT_ATOMS: atom_id res chain seq x y z
N MET A 1 71.98 28.39 16.33
CA MET A 1 70.55 28.65 16.02
C MET A 1 69.90 27.32 15.70
N HIS A 2 69.19 26.73 16.66
CA HIS A 2 68.44 25.48 16.47
C HIS A 2 66.98 25.80 16.13
N ALA A 3 66.46 25.10 15.13
CA ALA A 3 65.11 25.27 14.59
C ALA A 3 64.05 24.92 15.63
N ILE A 4 63.05 25.81 15.74
CA ILE A 4 61.85 25.63 16.54
C ILE A 4 60.92 24.64 15.81
N THR A 5 60.57 23.58 16.52
CA THR A 5 59.56 22.58 16.17
C THR A 5 58.14 23.14 16.27
N ASN A 6 57.32 22.69 15.32
CA ASN A 6 55.88 22.33 15.42
C ASN A 6 54.88 23.33 16.01
N LEU A 7 53.81 23.61 15.25
CA LEU A 7 52.50 22.94 15.41
C LEU A 7 51.52 23.49 14.36
N TYR A 8 51.17 22.67 13.36
CA TYR A 8 49.99 22.89 12.51
C TYR A 8 48.73 22.31 13.20
N PRO A 9 47.57 22.99 13.18
CA PRO A 9 46.31 22.40 13.63
C PRO A 9 45.65 21.65 12.47
N HIS A 10 46.12 20.43 12.16
CA HIS A 10 45.59 19.65 11.04
C HIS A 10 44.36 18.77 11.40
N ASP A 11 43.95 18.77 12.68
CA ASP A 11 42.94 17.84 13.21
C ASP A 11 41.52 18.39 13.29
N PHE A 12 41.31 19.69 13.05
CA PHE A 12 39.96 20.29 13.17
C PHE A 12 39.14 20.23 11.87
N PHE A 13 39.82 20.23 10.70
CA PHE A 13 39.15 20.20 9.40
C PHE A 13 38.76 18.78 8.94
N THR A 14 39.56 17.77 9.29
CA THR A 14 39.30 16.36 8.91
C THR A 14 38.12 15.76 9.69
N LYS A 15 37.95 16.11 10.96
CA LYS A 15 36.86 15.61 11.80
C LYS A 15 35.47 16.07 11.31
N ASN A 16 35.36 17.34 10.90
CA ASN A 16 34.12 17.93 10.39
C ASN A 16 33.66 17.35 9.03
N VAL A 17 34.61 16.94 8.17
CA VAL A 17 34.29 16.33 6.87
C VAL A 17 33.87 14.86 7.03
N ILE A 18 34.51 14.13 7.93
CA ILE A 18 34.19 12.72 8.21
C ILE A 18 32.80 12.60 8.86
N GLU A 19 32.48 13.46 9.84
CA GLU A 19 31.16 13.47 10.48
C GLU A 19 30.05 13.81 9.49
N LYS A 20 30.18 14.89 8.69
CA LYS A 20 29.19 15.27 7.67
C LYS A 20 28.93 14.15 6.64
N ASN A 21 29.96 13.40 6.25
CA ASN A 21 29.80 12.29 5.31
C ASN A 21 29.13 11.07 5.95
N GLN A 22 29.40 10.75 7.22
CA GLN A 22 28.70 9.69 7.94
C GLN A 22 27.21 10.00 8.17
N TYR A 23 26.87 11.25 8.51
CA TYR A 23 25.49 11.69 8.60
C TYR A 23 24.78 11.61 7.25
N SER A 24 25.43 11.99 6.16
CA SER A 24 24.85 11.93 4.81
C SER A 24 24.60 10.48 4.36
N ILE A 25 25.52 9.55 4.63
CA ILE A 25 25.38 8.12 4.31
C ILE A 25 24.27 7.47 5.15
N SER A 26 24.16 7.81 6.44
CA SER A 26 23.11 7.26 7.31
C SER A 26 21.73 7.79 6.93
N ILE A 27 21.59 9.08 6.61
CA ILE A 27 20.35 9.66 6.07
C ILE A 27 20.00 9.01 4.72
N LEU A 28 20.98 8.79 3.84
CA LEU A 28 20.77 8.12 2.57
C LEU A 28 20.32 6.66 2.77
N LYS A 29 20.94 5.91 3.68
CA LYS A 29 20.54 4.54 4.03
C LYS A 29 19.13 4.49 4.62
N ILE A 30 18.76 5.43 5.49
CA ILE A 30 17.42 5.56 6.06
C ILE A 30 16.41 5.91 4.95
N SER A 31 16.77 6.83 4.06
CA SER A 31 15.95 7.21 2.90
C SER A 31 15.73 6.04 1.96
N ILE A 32 16.79 5.31 1.59
CA ILE A 32 16.72 4.08 0.78
C ILE A 32 15.85 3.03 1.47
N LYS A 33 16.01 2.83 2.79
CA LYS A 33 15.15 1.90 3.56
C LYS A 33 13.68 2.35 3.55
N LYS A 34 13.42 3.66 3.65
CA LYS A 34 12.07 4.25 3.58
C LYS A 34 11.47 4.12 2.18
N GLN A 35 12.24 4.34 1.13
CA GLN A 35 11.78 4.18 -0.26
C GLN A 35 11.52 2.72 -0.58
N LYS A 36 12.41 1.80 -0.18
CA LYS A 36 12.17 0.35 -0.30
C LYS A 36 10.88 -0.08 0.40
N ARG A 37 10.62 0.44 1.60
CA ARG A 37 9.34 0.20 2.31
C ARG A 37 8.13 0.76 1.56
N LYS A 38 8.23 1.95 0.96
CA LYS A 38 7.17 2.53 0.15
C LYS A 38 6.88 1.69 -1.09
N ILE A 39 7.93 1.30 -1.82
CA ILE A 39 7.83 0.43 -3.01
C ILE A 39 7.18 -0.89 -2.63
N LEU A 40 7.65 -1.53 -1.55
CA LEU A 40 7.08 -2.78 -1.06
C LEU A 40 5.61 -2.60 -0.66
N LYS A 41 5.26 -1.47 0.00
CA LYS A 41 3.88 -1.17 0.35
C LYS A 41 3.00 -1.08 -0.89
N VAL A 42 3.41 -0.32 -1.90
CA VAL A 42 2.67 -0.16 -3.16
C VAL A 42 2.52 -1.50 -3.87
N PHE A 43 3.60 -2.29 -3.92
CA PHE A 43 3.60 -3.63 -4.50
C PHE A 43 2.58 -4.55 -3.80
N LEU A 44 2.66 -4.66 -2.48
CA LEU A 44 1.71 -5.46 -1.70
C LEU A 44 0.28 -4.98 -1.91
N LEU A 45 0.07 -3.66 -1.98
CA LEU A 45 -1.24 -3.07 -2.26
C LEU A 45 -1.80 -3.52 -3.61
N GLY A 46 -0.98 -3.48 -4.65
CA GLY A 46 -1.36 -3.96 -5.99
C GLY A 46 -1.70 -5.45 -5.99
N CYS A 47 -0.89 -6.28 -5.31
CA CYS A 47 -1.21 -7.70 -5.17
C CYS A 47 -2.52 -7.92 -4.43
N PHE A 48 -2.76 -7.21 -3.31
CA PHE A 48 -4.02 -7.30 -2.58
C PHE A 48 -5.20 -6.86 -3.45
N HIS A 49 -5.04 -5.79 -4.21
CA HIS A 49 -6.05 -5.31 -5.16
C HIS A 49 -6.43 -6.40 -6.15
N GLN A 50 -5.46 -6.99 -6.85
CA GLN A 50 -5.71 -8.07 -7.81
C GLN A 50 -6.40 -9.28 -7.17
N LEU A 51 -5.94 -9.71 -5.99
CA LEU A 51 -6.56 -10.82 -5.27
C LEU A 51 -8.01 -10.52 -4.84
N LEU A 52 -8.30 -9.27 -4.51
CA LEU A 52 -9.66 -8.81 -4.24
C LEU A 52 -10.50 -8.79 -5.53
N CYS A 53 -9.95 -8.32 -6.66
CA CYS A 53 -10.64 -8.43 -7.96
C CYS A 53 -11.09 -9.87 -8.21
N GLU A 54 -10.17 -10.83 -8.07
CA GLU A 54 -10.45 -12.26 -8.25
C GLU A 54 -11.51 -12.78 -7.27
N LEU A 55 -11.48 -12.33 -6.02
CA LEU A 55 -12.46 -12.73 -5.01
C LEU A 55 -13.87 -12.22 -5.34
N PHE A 56 -13.96 -11.00 -5.88
CA PHE A 56 -15.21 -10.35 -6.23
C PHE A 56 -15.65 -10.60 -7.68
N GLN A 57 -14.87 -11.30 -8.50
CA GLN A 57 -15.17 -11.55 -9.93
C GLN A 57 -16.59 -12.08 -10.17
N SER A 58 -17.08 -13.01 -9.34
CA SER A 58 -18.43 -13.55 -9.47
C SER A 58 -19.51 -12.48 -9.19
N LYS A 59 -19.34 -11.67 -8.15
CA LYS A 59 -20.23 -10.55 -7.82
C LYS A 59 -20.23 -9.47 -8.91
N ILE A 60 -19.06 -9.21 -9.50
CA ILE A 60 -18.86 -8.24 -10.59
C ILE A 60 -19.55 -8.70 -11.89
N GLN A 61 -19.39 -9.97 -12.27
CA GLN A 61 -20.00 -10.52 -13.50
C GLN A 61 -21.53 -10.47 -13.47
N HIS A 62 -22.14 -10.62 -12.29
CA HIS A 62 -23.60 -10.51 -12.15
C HIS A 62 -24.13 -9.08 -12.28
N GLN A 63 -23.32 -8.06 -11.99
CA GLN A 63 -23.71 -6.65 -12.16
C GLN A 63 -23.40 -6.11 -13.57
N ASN A 64 -22.36 -6.62 -14.23
CA ASN A 64 -21.90 -6.14 -15.54
C ASN A 64 -22.26 -7.13 -16.67
N ASN A 65 -23.54 -7.18 -17.06
CA ASN A 65 -23.96 -7.81 -18.33
C ASN A 65 -23.59 -6.98 -19.59
N PHE A 66 -22.82 -5.91 -19.44
CA PHE A 66 -22.30 -5.12 -20.55
C PHE A 66 -20.78 -5.20 -20.58
N LEU A 67 -20.29 -5.76 -21.70
CA LEU A 67 -18.91 -5.93 -22.13
C LEU A 67 -18.12 -4.61 -22.13
N MET A 68 -17.74 -4.09 -20.96
CA MET A 68 -16.84 -2.95 -20.85
C MET A 68 -15.74 -3.26 -19.83
N GLU A 69 -14.69 -3.90 -20.36
CA GLU A 69 -13.25 -3.85 -20.02
C GLU A 69 -12.79 -3.77 -18.55
N SER A 70 -11.65 -4.42 -18.27
CA SER A 70 -10.96 -4.57 -16.98
C SER A 70 -10.93 -3.30 -16.09
N TYR A 71 -10.97 -2.11 -16.69
CA TYR A 71 -11.08 -0.81 -16.01
C TYR A 71 -12.34 -0.62 -15.15
N SER A 72 -13.45 -1.31 -15.45
CA SER A 72 -14.67 -1.25 -14.65
C SER A 72 -14.59 -2.10 -13.37
N MET A 73 -13.73 -3.12 -13.36
CA MET A 73 -13.53 -3.98 -12.18
C MET A 73 -12.77 -3.24 -11.08
N ASP A 74 -11.76 -2.46 -11.46
CA ASP A 74 -10.90 -1.72 -10.51
C ASP A 74 -11.66 -0.63 -9.76
N SER A 75 -12.67 -0.01 -10.40
CA SER A 75 -13.45 1.06 -9.77
C SER A 75 -14.41 0.51 -8.72
N GLN A 76 -15.02 -0.66 -8.94
CA GLN A 76 -16.09 -1.19 -8.08
C GLN A 76 -15.60 -1.89 -6.80
N ILE A 77 -14.31 -2.23 -6.68
CA ILE A 77 -13.80 -2.99 -5.52
C ILE A 77 -14.03 -2.24 -4.21
N ILE A 78 -13.77 -0.93 -4.17
CA ILE A 78 -13.98 -0.14 -2.96
C ILE A 78 -15.46 -0.18 -2.54
N GLN A 79 -16.37 -0.09 -3.51
CA GLN A 79 -17.80 -0.20 -3.25
C GLN A 79 -18.14 -1.56 -2.62
N PHE A 80 -17.65 -2.66 -3.20
CA PHE A 80 -17.89 -3.99 -2.65
C PHE A 80 -17.30 -4.18 -1.26
N LEU A 81 -16.09 -3.68 -1.01
CA LEU A 81 -15.49 -3.75 0.32
C LEU A 81 -16.34 -3.02 1.36
N ILE A 82 -16.78 -1.79 1.05
CA ILE A 82 -17.62 -1.02 1.95
C ILE A 82 -18.95 -1.73 2.19
N GLN A 83 -19.59 -2.23 1.13
CA GLN A 83 -20.84 -2.97 1.24
C GLN A 83 -20.68 -4.24 2.07
N ASP A 84 -19.67 -5.07 1.78
CA ASP A 84 -19.40 -6.30 2.51
C ASP A 84 -19.07 -6.06 3.99
N ILE A 85 -18.46 -4.91 4.34
CA ILE A 85 -18.25 -4.49 5.74
C ILE A 85 -19.59 -4.17 6.39
N VAL A 86 -20.42 -3.34 5.74
CA VAL A 86 -21.73 -2.95 6.27
C VAL A 86 -22.65 -4.15 6.45
N GLU A 87 -22.61 -5.13 5.53
CA GLU A 87 -23.38 -6.38 5.61
C GLU A 87 -23.02 -7.24 6.82
N THR A 88 -21.83 -7.07 7.41
CA THR A 88 -21.50 -7.76 8.68
C THR A 88 -22.26 -7.22 9.88
N GLY A 89 -22.80 -6.00 9.78
CA GLY A 89 -23.44 -5.29 10.88
C GLY A 89 -22.48 -4.68 11.91
N GLU A 90 -21.16 -4.93 11.80
CA GLU A 90 -20.17 -4.39 12.75
C GLU A 90 -19.96 -2.87 12.58
N TYR A 91 -20.15 -2.35 11.36
CA TYR A 91 -19.99 -0.94 11.04
C TYR A 91 -21.13 -0.42 10.17
N THR A 92 -21.55 0.81 10.42
CA THR A 92 -22.33 1.62 9.46
C THR A 92 -21.38 2.36 8.51
N VAL A 93 -21.91 2.93 7.43
CA VAL A 93 -21.14 3.81 6.51
C VAL A 93 -20.46 4.96 7.28
N GLU A 94 -21.16 5.57 8.24
CA GLU A 94 -20.60 6.60 9.13
C GLU A 94 -19.52 6.04 10.07
N GLY A 95 -19.73 4.84 10.61
CA GLY A 95 -18.74 4.13 11.41
C GLY A 95 -17.44 3.87 10.64
N ILE A 96 -17.54 3.49 9.37
CA ILE A 96 -16.39 3.31 8.48
C ILE A 96 -15.65 4.63 8.29
N ALA A 97 -16.36 5.73 8.01
CA ALA A 97 -15.76 7.06 7.84
C ALA A 97 -14.99 7.50 9.09
N ASN A 98 -15.60 7.33 10.27
CA ASN A 98 -14.97 7.66 11.54
C ASN A 98 -13.72 6.82 11.80
N TYR A 99 -13.80 5.50 11.63
CA TYR A 99 -12.68 4.58 11.86
C TYR A 99 -11.51 4.85 10.92
N THR A 100 -11.81 4.93 9.62
CA THR A 100 -10.79 5.14 8.58
C THR A 100 -10.30 6.59 8.52
N ARG A 101 -10.94 7.53 9.23
CA ARG A 101 -10.66 8.97 9.15
C ARG A 101 -10.69 9.47 7.71
N ILE A 102 -11.64 8.95 6.93
CA ILE A 102 -11.97 9.42 5.59
C ILE A 102 -13.28 10.21 5.75
N PRO A 103 -13.41 11.40 5.14
CA PRO A 103 -14.64 12.17 5.17
C PRO A 103 -15.87 11.33 4.80
N PHE A 104 -16.98 11.54 5.51
CA PHE A 104 -18.19 10.73 5.37
C PHE A 104 -18.74 10.77 3.95
N ASP A 105 -18.80 11.96 3.36
CA ASP A 105 -19.20 12.20 1.97
C ASP A 105 -18.39 11.34 0.99
N ILE A 106 -17.07 11.24 1.17
CA ILE A 106 -16.21 10.40 0.33
C ILE A 106 -16.53 8.91 0.48
N ILE A 107 -16.75 8.43 1.71
CA ILE A 107 -17.12 7.03 1.95
C ILE A 107 -18.53 6.74 1.43
N TYR A 108 -19.46 7.67 1.62
CA TYR A 108 -20.83 7.56 1.16
C TYR A 108 -20.91 7.49 -0.37
N ASP A 109 -20.25 8.42 -1.07
CA ASP A 109 -20.14 8.40 -2.53
C ASP A 109 -19.58 7.05 -3.01
N ALA A 110 -18.48 6.60 -2.40
CA ALA A 110 -17.84 5.35 -2.78
C ALA A 110 -18.74 4.12 -2.54
N ALA A 111 -19.53 4.12 -1.45
CA ALA A 111 -20.53 3.08 -1.17
C ALA A 111 -21.67 3.07 -2.22
N CYS A 112 -22.00 4.24 -2.75
CA CYS A 112 -22.95 4.39 -3.86
C CYS A 112 -22.33 4.10 -5.24
N GLY A 113 -21.03 3.79 -5.32
CA GLY A 113 -20.32 3.57 -6.58
C GLY A 113 -19.93 4.86 -7.32
N ILE A 114 -20.04 6.02 -6.65
CA ILE A 114 -19.68 7.34 -7.18
C ILE A 114 -18.26 7.66 -6.67
N ASN A 115 -17.35 8.11 -7.54
CA ASN A 115 -15.98 8.48 -7.15
C ASN A 115 -15.24 7.42 -6.29
N ASN A 116 -15.53 6.14 -6.52
CA ASN A 116 -15.00 5.00 -5.77
C ASN A 116 -13.51 4.69 -6.06
N GLN A 117 -12.86 5.49 -6.90
CA GLN A 117 -11.43 5.41 -7.17
C GLN A 117 -10.63 6.10 -6.06
N PHE A 118 -10.27 5.32 -5.05
CA PHE A 118 -9.45 5.82 -3.96
C PHE A 118 -7.97 5.92 -4.33
N SER A 119 -7.33 7.00 -3.90
CA SER A 119 -5.88 7.04 -3.85
C SER A 119 -5.34 6.01 -2.85
N ILE A 120 -4.05 5.69 -2.95
CA ILE A 120 -3.35 4.65 -2.16
C ILE A 120 -3.64 4.71 -0.66
N THR A 121 -3.72 5.92 -0.08
CA THR A 121 -3.91 6.08 1.37
C THR A 121 -5.32 5.69 1.83
N PRO A 122 -6.41 6.30 1.33
CA PRO A 122 -7.76 5.90 1.68
C PRO A 122 -8.05 4.43 1.30
N TRP A 123 -7.55 3.96 0.16
CA TRP A 123 -7.66 2.55 -0.24
C TRP A 123 -7.09 1.61 0.83
N ALA A 124 -5.86 1.89 1.29
CA ALA A 124 -5.20 1.06 2.29
C ALA A 124 -5.94 1.03 3.63
N ARG A 125 -6.63 2.13 4.00
CA ARG A 125 -7.40 2.18 5.26
C ARG A 125 -8.70 1.38 5.17
N VAL A 126 -9.39 1.43 4.03
CA VAL A 126 -10.59 0.61 3.82
C VAL A 126 -10.23 -0.87 3.80
N VAL A 127 -9.15 -1.24 3.10
CA VAL A 127 -8.68 -2.63 3.06
C VAL A 127 -8.23 -3.12 4.43
N ASP A 128 -7.53 -2.29 5.21
CA ASP A 128 -7.14 -2.62 6.58
C ASP A 128 -8.37 -2.89 7.48
N LEU A 129 -9.42 -2.07 7.37
CA LEU A 129 -10.67 -2.34 8.08
C LEU A 129 -11.34 -3.64 7.60
N TYR A 130 -11.41 -3.85 6.28
CA TYR A 130 -12.01 -5.04 5.69
C TYR A 130 -11.38 -6.33 6.20
N ILE A 131 -10.04 -6.41 6.24
CA ILE A 131 -9.34 -7.61 6.72
C ILE A 131 -9.50 -7.84 8.22
N GLN A 132 -9.77 -6.79 9.00
CA GLN A 132 -10.05 -6.90 10.43
C GLN A 132 -11.46 -7.46 10.67
N VAL A 133 -12.45 -6.96 9.92
CA VAL A 133 -13.86 -7.40 9.99
C VAL A 133 -14.06 -8.80 9.39
N LYS A 134 -13.24 -9.19 8.40
CA LYS A 134 -13.30 -10.51 7.74
C LYS A 134 -11.99 -11.28 7.88
N PRO A 135 -11.67 -11.80 9.09
CA PRO A 135 -10.39 -12.45 9.36
C PRO A 135 -10.16 -13.72 8.51
N ASP A 136 -11.21 -14.45 8.14
CA ASP A 136 -11.09 -15.63 7.28
C ASP A 136 -10.67 -15.25 5.86
N ILE A 137 -11.20 -14.16 5.32
CA ILE A 137 -10.77 -13.60 4.03
C ILE A 137 -9.33 -13.08 4.13
N SER A 138 -8.97 -12.44 5.24
CA SER A 138 -7.58 -12.01 5.50
C SER A 138 -6.60 -13.18 5.43
N ARG A 139 -6.89 -14.29 6.12
CA ARG A 139 -6.06 -15.50 6.07
C ARG A 139 -5.95 -16.05 4.64
N PHE A 140 -7.08 -16.16 3.95
CA PHE A 140 -7.11 -16.63 2.56
C PHE A 140 -6.24 -15.76 1.62
N LEU A 141 -6.36 -14.44 1.71
CA LEU A 141 -5.57 -13.51 0.89
C LEU A 141 -4.07 -13.60 1.20
N ILE A 142 -3.71 -13.68 2.48
CA ILE A 142 -2.31 -13.82 2.93
C ILE A 142 -1.72 -15.14 2.43
N ASP A 143 -2.43 -16.27 2.57
CA ASP A 143 -1.97 -17.57 2.10
C ASP A 143 -1.74 -17.58 0.60
N LYS A 144 -2.63 -16.94 -0.16
CA LYS A 144 -2.50 -16.81 -1.61
C LYS A 144 -1.33 -15.91 -2.00
N LEU A 145 -1.12 -14.81 -1.28
CA LEU A 145 0.03 -13.91 -1.47
C LEU A 145 1.36 -14.62 -1.16
N LEU A 146 1.44 -15.40 -0.08
CA LEU A 146 2.64 -16.19 0.24
C LEU A 146 2.93 -17.26 -0.81
N LYS A 147 1.89 -17.90 -1.38
CA LYS A 147 2.05 -18.84 -2.51
C LYS A 147 2.59 -18.15 -3.76
N ILE A 148 2.17 -16.92 -4.03
CA ILE A 148 2.73 -16.10 -5.11
C ILE A 148 4.21 -15.80 -4.83
N VAL A 149 4.54 -15.41 -3.59
CA VAL A 149 5.92 -15.11 -3.18
C VAL A 149 6.85 -16.32 -3.29
N ASN A 150 6.31 -17.52 -3.11
CA ASN A 150 7.08 -18.76 -3.20
C ASN A 150 7.19 -19.32 -4.63
N LYS A 151 6.45 -18.80 -5.60
CA LYS A 151 6.64 -19.14 -7.02
C LYS A 151 7.80 -18.30 -7.59
N ASP A 152 8.54 -18.84 -8.57
CA ASP A 152 9.70 -18.16 -9.16
C ASP A 152 9.42 -16.75 -9.66
N SER A 153 10.47 -15.92 -9.72
CA SER A 153 10.54 -14.54 -10.27
C SER A 153 9.62 -14.27 -11.48
N THR A 154 9.44 -15.26 -12.36
CA THR A 154 8.62 -15.18 -13.58
C THR A 154 7.12 -15.11 -13.32
N ALA A 155 6.60 -15.77 -12.29
CA ALA A 155 5.18 -15.70 -11.91
C ALA A 155 4.79 -14.33 -11.32
N PHE A 156 5.78 -13.56 -10.85
CA PHE A 156 5.57 -12.21 -10.35
C PHE A 156 5.45 -11.17 -11.46
N SER A 157 6.25 -11.31 -12.51
CA SER A 157 6.20 -10.39 -13.65
C SER A 157 4.84 -10.47 -14.36
N SER A 158 4.21 -11.65 -14.43
CA SER A 158 2.87 -11.79 -15.00
C SER A 158 1.78 -11.08 -14.20
N LEU A 159 1.91 -10.97 -12.87
CA LEU A 159 0.94 -10.25 -12.03
C LEU A 159 1.02 -8.72 -12.19
N LEU A 160 2.18 -8.20 -12.59
CA LEU A 160 2.37 -6.76 -12.82
C LEU A 160 2.04 -6.31 -14.25
N ILE A 161 1.83 -7.25 -15.18
CA ILE A 161 1.73 -6.98 -16.63
C ILE A 161 0.32 -7.27 -17.19
N GLU A 162 -0.57 -7.92 -16.44
CA GLU A 162 -1.96 -8.10 -16.90
C GLU A 162 -2.75 -6.78 -16.85
N SER A 163 -2.96 -6.19 -18.04
CA SER A 163 -3.85 -5.07 -18.38
C SER A 163 -5.10 -5.57 -19.10
#